data_AF-A0A644XXH7-F1
#
_entry.id   AF-A0A644XXH7-F1
#
_cell.length_a   1.000
_cell.length_b   1.000
_cell.length_c   1.000
_cell.angle_alpha   90.00
_cell.angle_beta   90.00
_cell.angle_gamma   90.00
#
_symmetry.space_group_name_H-M   'P 1'
#
loop_
_entity.id
_entity.type
_entity.pdbx_description
1 polymer ?
#
loop_
_entity_poly.entity_id
_entity_poly.type
_entity_poly.pdbx_seq_one_letter_code
_entity_poly.pdbx_strand_id
1 'polypeptide(L)'
;MAKADGVRLIVGNMYIGGCSLETHWNNALGNLAAYSYRRITEGDTVVVASQTLKTAIADEDWDIVTFQQVSQNSGQLNTYFPYLTNLLQHVKSLTTNPNVKFAMHQTWAYASNSTHSGILL
;
A
#
# COMPACT_ATOMS: atom_id res chain seq x y z
N MET A 1 -0.78 17.33 -14.91
CA MET A 1 -0.32 16.49 -13.79
C MET A 1 0.34 15.25 -14.38
N ALA A 2 1.65 15.07 -14.18
CA ALA A 2 2.55 14.07 -14.77
C ALA A 2 2.60 14.05 -16.31
N LYS A 3 1.51 13.63 -16.98
CA LYS A 3 1.40 13.60 -18.45
C LYS A 3 1.54 14.98 -19.10
N ALA A 4 1.06 16.02 -18.41
CA ALA A 4 1.20 17.41 -18.85
C ALA A 4 2.65 17.94 -18.75
N ASP A 5 3.49 17.29 -17.94
CA ASP A 5 4.89 17.65 -17.70
C ASP A 5 5.86 16.66 -18.40
N GLY A 6 5.33 15.78 -19.26
CA GLY A 6 6.11 14.79 -20.01
C GLY A 6 6.66 13.62 -19.16
N VAL A 7 6.21 13.46 -17.92
CA VAL A 7 6.66 12.41 -17.02
C VAL A 7 5.79 11.17 -17.19
N ARG A 8 6.41 10.06 -17.60
CA ARG A 8 5.76 8.75 -17.63
C ARG A 8 5.53 8.28 -16.19
N LEU A 9 4.26 8.10 -15.83
CA LEU A 9 3.84 7.67 -14.50
C LEU A 9 3.17 6.30 -14.57
N ILE A 10 3.68 5.37 -13.77
CA ILE A 10 3.09 4.06 -13.51
C ILE A 10 2.71 4.02 -12.03
N VAL A 11 1.47 3.63 -11.73
CA VAL A 11 0.99 3.48 -10.36
C VAL A 11 0.49 2.06 -10.16
N GLY A 12 1.08 1.35 -9.20
CA GLY A 12 0.60 0.07 -8.71
C GLY A 12 -0.17 0.23 -7.40
N ASN A 13 -1.38 -0.31 -7.32
CA ASN A 13 -2.18 -0.31 -6.10
C ASN A 13 -2.62 -1.73 -5.73
N MET A 14 -2.16 -2.19 -4.57
CA MET A 14 -2.49 -3.49 -4.00
C MET A 14 -3.71 -3.39 -3.11
N TYR A 15 -4.89 -3.61 -3.69
CA TYR A 15 -6.16 -3.31 -3.04
C TYR A 15 -6.80 -4.52 -2.36
N ILE A 16 -7.17 -4.33 -1.09
CA ILE A 16 -8.11 -5.13 -0.30
C ILE A 16 -8.96 -4.13 0.50
N GLY A 17 -10.29 -4.27 0.49
CA GLY A 17 -11.17 -3.39 1.25
C GLY A 17 -10.98 -3.53 2.76
N GLY A 18 -10.77 -2.43 3.47
CA GLY A 18 -10.59 -2.44 4.94
C GLY A 18 -9.31 -3.13 5.42
N CYS A 19 -8.29 -3.25 4.58
CA CYS A 19 -7.07 -3.97 4.91
C CYS A 19 -6.18 -3.21 5.90
N SER A 20 -5.89 -3.83 7.04
CA SER A 20 -4.96 -3.29 8.04
C SER A 20 -3.51 -3.68 7.72
N LEU A 21 -2.55 -3.00 8.37
CA LEU A 21 -1.14 -3.40 8.32
C LEU A 21 -0.93 -4.84 8.78
N GLU A 22 -1.69 -5.30 9.78
CA GLU A 22 -1.67 -6.69 10.23
C GLU A 22 -2.10 -7.66 9.12
N THR A 23 -3.22 -7.37 8.45
CA THR A 23 -3.70 -8.20 7.34
C THR A 23 -2.68 -8.22 6.21
N HIS A 24 -2.08 -7.07 5.87
CA HIS A 24 -1.02 -7.01 4.87
C HIS A 24 0.17 -7.88 5.25
N TRP A 25 0.61 -7.84 6.51
CA TRP A 25 1.71 -8.66 7.00
C TRP A 25 1.40 -10.15 6.94
N ASN A 26 0.22 -10.57 7.40
CA ASN A 26 -0.19 -11.98 7.36
C ASN A 26 -0.25 -12.50 5.91
N ASN A 27 -0.75 -11.68 4.98
CA ASN A 27 -0.74 -12.01 3.55
C ASN A 27 0.67 -12.12 2.97
N ALA A 28 1.59 -11.22 3.35
CA ALA A 28 2.99 -11.29 2.94
C ALA A 28 3.68 -12.56 3.46
N LEU A 29 3.49 -12.85 4.76
CA LEU A 29 4.08 -14.00 5.43
C LEU A 29 3.64 -15.32 4.79
N GLY A 30 2.35 -15.43 4.44
CA GLY A 30 1.80 -16.60 3.76
C GLY A 30 1.94 -16.58 2.23
N ASN A 31 2.51 -15.52 1.64
CA ASN A 31 2.50 -15.26 0.20
C ASN A 31 1.11 -15.44 -0.45
N LEU A 32 0.07 -14.92 0.21
CA LEU A 32 -1.32 -15.14 -0.17
C LEU A 32 -1.71 -14.27 -1.37
N ALA A 33 -2.38 -14.88 -2.33
CA ALA A 33 -2.92 -14.25 -3.54
C ALA A 33 -4.24 -13.50 -3.26
N ALA A 34 -4.21 -12.57 -2.30
CA ALA A 34 -5.41 -11.94 -1.73
C ALA A 34 -5.80 -10.60 -2.38
N TYR A 35 -4.95 -10.04 -3.24
CA TYR A 35 -5.08 -8.66 -3.70
C TYR A 35 -5.74 -8.54 -5.07
N SER A 36 -6.51 -7.47 -5.25
CA SER A 36 -6.83 -6.93 -6.57
C SER A 36 -5.79 -5.88 -6.92
N TYR A 37 -4.84 -6.25 -7.79
CA TYR A 37 -3.79 -5.35 -8.23
C TYR A 37 -4.34 -4.43 -9.33
N ARG A 38 -4.29 -3.12 -9.09
CA ARG A 38 -4.64 -2.10 -10.09
C ARG A 38 -3.36 -1.44 -10.57
N ARG A 39 -3.04 -1.62 -11.83
CA ARG A 39 -1.89 -0.98 -12.50
C ARG A 39 -2.41 0.12 -13.40
N ILE A 40 -1.96 1.34 -13.16
CA ILE A 40 -2.32 2.52 -13.96
C ILE A 40 -1.08 2.94 -14.73
N THR A 41 -1.14 2.95 -16.06
CA THR A 41 -0.06 3.40 -16.94
C THR A 41 -0.58 4.53 -17.80
N GLU A 42 -0.07 5.74 -17.61
CA GLU A 42 -0.41 6.90 -18.45
C GLU A 42 -1.91 7.26 -18.55
N GLY A 43 -2.69 6.82 -17.56
CA GLY A 43 -4.14 6.99 -17.46
C GLY A 43 -4.94 5.70 -17.67
N ASP A 44 -4.35 4.69 -18.29
CA ASP A 44 -5.02 3.42 -18.55
C ASP A 44 -4.90 2.49 -17.34
N THR A 45 -6.04 1.97 -16.88
CA THR A 45 -6.12 1.11 -15.71
C THR A 45 -6.32 -0.34 -16.12
N VAL A 46 -5.41 -1.22 -15.69
CA VAL A 46 -5.55 -2.67 -15.77
C VAL A 46 -5.75 -3.21 -14.36
N VAL A 47 -6.74 -4.10 -14.20
CA VAL A 47 -7.03 -4.74 -12.92
C VAL A 47 -6.78 -6.24 -13.04
N VAL A 48 -5.92 -6.76 -12.17
CA VAL A 48 -5.58 -8.18 -12.10
C VAL A 48 -5.97 -8.71 -10.73
N ALA A 49 -6.88 -9.68 -10.70
CA ALA A 49 -7.30 -10.33 -9.47
C ALA A 49 -6.25 -11.34 -8.97
N SER A 50 -6.41 -11.76 -7.71
CA SER A 50 -5.66 -12.85 -7.08
C SER A 50 -4.14 -12.66 -7.18
N GLN A 51 -3.66 -11.46 -6.84
CA GLN A 51 -2.23 -11.15 -6.82
C GLN A 51 -1.66 -11.25 -5.42
N THR A 52 -0.34 -11.50 -5.35
CA THR A 52 0.44 -11.49 -4.11
C THR A 52 1.20 -10.17 -4.01
N LEU A 53 1.60 -9.76 -2.80
CA LEU A 53 2.54 -8.63 -2.67
C LEU A 53 3.85 -8.89 -3.41
N LYS A 54 4.35 -10.13 -3.35
CA LYS A 54 5.60 -10.51 -4.02
C LYS A 54 5.57 -10.27 -5.52
N THR A 55 4.50 -10.67 -6.20
CA THR A 55 4.37 -10.48 -7.65
C THR A 55 4.29 -9.00 -8.02
N ALA A 56 3.53 -8.21 -7.25
CA ALA A 56 3.38 -6.78 -7.55
C ALA A 56 4.62 -5.94 -7.22
N ILE A 57 5.36 -6.27 -6.15
CA ILE A 57 6.60 -5.55 -5.81
C ILE A 57 7.68 -5.78 -6.87
N ALA A 58 7.72 -6.97 -7.47
CA ALA A 58 8.66 -7.32 -8.53
C ALA A 58 8.18 -6.92 -9.95
N ASP A 59 6.98 -6.37 -10.09
CA ASP A 59 6.37 -6.01 -11.39
C ASP A 59 7.10 -4.85 -12.09
N GLU A 60 7.66 -3.92 -11.30
CA GLU A 60 8.33 -2.71 -11.80
C GLU A 60 9.51 -2.34 -10.90
N ASP A 61 10.42 -1.52 -11.42
CA ASP A 61 11.53 -0.95 -10.66
C ASP A 61 11.07 0.27 -9.82
N TRP A 62 10.14 0.04 -8.90
CA TRP A 62 9.42 1.09 -8.18
C TRP A 62 10.35 2.16 -7.56
N ASP A 63 10.14 3.42 -7.94
CA ASP A 63 10.87 4.55 -7.34
C ASP A 63 10.41 4.86 -5.91
N ILE A 64 9.11 4.65 -5.64
CA ILE A 64 8.47 4.94 -4.36
C ILE A 64 7.49 3.83 -4.01
N VAL A 65 7.61 3.29 -2.79
CA VAL A 65 6.60 2.41 -2.20
C VAL A 65 6.01 3.08 -0.96
N THR A 66 4.69 3.11 -0.87
CA THR A 66 3.97 3.71 0.26
C THR A 66 3.22 2.65 1.07
N PHE A 67 3.11 2.88 2.37
CA PHE A 67 2.33 2.07 3.30
C PHE A 67 1.21 2.90 3.91
N GLN A 68 0.08 2.27 4.22
CA GLN A 68 -1.02 2.94 4.92
C GLN A 68 -1.66 1.99 5.94
N GLN A 69 -2.16 2.55 7.03
CA GLN A 69 -3.00 1.83 7.98
C GLN A 69 -4.47 1.95 7.57
N VAL A 70 -5.29 0.98 7.97
CA VAL A 70 -6.74 1.08 7.86
C VAL A 70 -7.27 2.24 8.71
N SER A 71 -8.27 2.95 8.23
CA SER A 71 -8.74 4.20 8.83
C SER A 71 -9.18 4.09 10.29
N GLN A 72 -9.74 2.97 10.73
CA GLN A 72 -10.13 2.77 12.13
C GLN A 72 -8.92 2.78 13.08
N ASN A 73 -7.76 2.41 12.57
CA ASN A 73 -6.53 2.19 13.35
C ASN A 73 -5.47 3.25 13.08
N SER A 74 -5.69 4.21 12.18
CA SER A 74 -4.65 5.16 11.73
C SER A 74 -4.15 6.12 12.82
N GLY A 75 -4.95 6.38 13.85
CA GLY A 75 -4.52 7.13 15.05
C GLY A 75 -3.88 6.27 16.14
N GLN A 76 -3.91 4.94 16.01
CA GLN A 76 -3.53 4.01 17.06
C GLN A 76 -2.14 3.42 16.79
N LEU A 77 -1.10 4.07 17.31
CA LEU A 77 0.31 3.70 17.05
C LEU A 77 0.65 2.24 17.41
N ASN A 78 0.01 1.69 18.43
CA ASN A 78 0.19 0.28 18.83
C ASN A 78 -0.25 -0.72 17.75
N THR A 79 -1.12 -0.33 16.82
CA THR A 79 -1.56 -1.19 15.69
C THR A 79 -0.58 -1.20 14.52
N TYR A 80 0.44 -0.35 14.56
CA TYR A 80 1.43 -0.24 13.48
C TYR A 80 2.52 -1.29 13.65
N PHE A 81 2.93 -1.57 14.89
CA PHE A 81 4.04 -2.44 15.19
C PHE A 81 3.55 -3.77 15.77
N PRO A 82 4.16 -4.91 15.39
CA PRO A 82 5.39 -5.04 14.60
C PRO A 82 5.17 -4.99 13.07
N TYR A 83 3.91 -4.92 12.62
CA TYR A 83 3.52 -5.16 11.22
C TYR A 83 4.20 -4.24 10.21
N LEU A 84 4.29 -2.94 10.47
CA LEU A 84 4.94 -1.96 9.61
C LEU A 84 6.44 -2.26 9.45
N THR A 85 7.13 -2.60 10.54
CA THR A 85 8.55 -2.97 10.50
C THR A 85 8.75 -4.21 9.62
N ASN A 86 7.93 -5.22 9.82
CA ASN A 86 8.02 -6.48 9.07
C ASN A 86 7.72 -6.28 7.58
N LEU A 87 6.67 -5.50 7.27
CA LEU A 87 6.33 -5.15 5.89
C LEU A 87 7.44 -4.35 5.22
N LEU A 88 8.00 -3.35 5.90
CA LEU A 88 9.10 -2.57 5.36
C LEU A 88 10.31 -3.45 5.02
N GLN A 89 10.68 -4.36 5.91
CA GLN A 89 11.78 -5.30 5.66
C GLN A 89 11.46 -6.26 4.50
N HIS A 90 10.23 -6.79 4.46
CA HIS A 90 9.79 -7.69 3.40
C HIS A 90 9.80 -7.01 2.03
N VAL A 91 9.23 -5.81 1.92
CA VAL A 91 9.23 -5.04 0.67
C VAL A 91 10.66 -4.71 0.25
N LYS A 92 11.52 -4.24 1.16
CA LYS A 92 12.94 -3.98 0.88
C LYS A 92 13.67 -5.19 0.31
N SER A 93 13.33 -6.39 0.77
CA SER A 93 13.96 -7.62 0.27
C SER A 93 13.51 -8.03 -1.15
N LEU A 94 12.42 -7.45 -1.64
CA LEU A 94 11.79 -7.81 -2.91
C LEU A 94 11.92 -6.70 -3.96
N THR A 95 12.09 -5.44 -3.57
CA THR A 95 12.31 -4.33 -4.48
C THR A 95 13.61 -4.51 -5.26
N THR A 96 13.55 -4.30 -6.57
CA THR A 96 14.72 -4.39 -7.45
C THR A 96 15.51 -3.08 -7.52
N ASN A 97 14.85 -1.94 -7.27
CA ASN A 97 15.46 -0.61 -7.36
C ASN A 97 16.27 -0.33 -6.09
N PRO A 98 17.61 -0.21 -6.15
CA PRO A 98 18.41 0.08 -4.97
C PRO A 98 18.17 1.50 -4.41
N ASN A 99 17.58 2.40 -5.20
CA ASN A 99 17.27 3.77 -4.83
C ASN A 99 15.81 3.99 -4.41
N VAL A 100 15.03 2.91 -4.27
CA VAL A 100 13.62 2.98 -3.87
C VAL A 100 13.45 3.77 -2.57
N LYS A 101 12.45 4.65 -2.56
CA LYS A 101 12.05 5.42 -1.37
C LYS A 101 10.82 4.79 -0.74
N PHE A 102 10.80 4.79 0.59
CA PHE A 102 9.66 4.32 1.37
C PHE A 102 9.00 5.48 2.08
N ALA A 103 7.68 5.54 2.05
CA ALA A 103 6.91 6.57 2.75
C ALA A 103 5.66 5.99 3.42
N MET A 104 5.17 6.70 4.44
CA MET A 104 3.86 6.42 5.04
C MET A 104 2.85 7.37 4.41
N HIS A 105 1.80 6.83 3.82
CA HIS A 105 0.64 7.59 3.41
C HIS A 105 -0.24 7.83 4.64
N GLN A 106 -0.11 9.02 5.22
CA GLN A 106 -0.94 9.45 6.35
C GLN A 106 -2.36 9.71 5.86
N THR A 107 -3.31 8.96 6.42
CA THR A 107 -4.73 9.12 6.13
C THR A 107 -5.31 10.31 6.92
N TRP A 108 -6.40 10.87 6.42
CA TRP A 108 -7.04 12.05 7.00
C TRP A 108 -7.97 11.68 8.16
N ALA A 109 -8.19 12.64 9.07
CA ALA A 109 -9.24 12.53 10.09
C ALA A 109 -10.62 12.42 9.42
N TYR A 110 -11.54 11.65 10.02
CA TYR A 110 -12.94 11.66 9.65
C TYR A 110 -13.57 13.01 10.03
N ALA A 111 -14.65 13.37 9.35
CA ALA A 111 -15.45 14.54 9.71
C ALA A 111 -15.96 14.43 11.16
N SER A 112 -16.10 15.57 11.83
CA SER A 112 -16.48 15.65 13.26
C SER A 112 -17.85 15.03 13.59
N ASN A 113 -18.72 14.86 12.60
CA ASN A 113 -20.05 14.25 12.72
C ASN A 113 -20.09 12.79 12.22
N SER A 114 -18.94 12.17 11.97
CA SER A 114 -18.87 10.79 11.53
C SER A 114 -19.39 9.86 12.63
N THR A 115 -20.34 9.00 12.29
CA THR A 115 -20.81 7.89 13.16
C THR A 115 -19.95 6.64 13.04
N HIS A 116 -18.86 6.70 12.26
CA HIS A 116 -17.95 5.59 12.06
C HIS A 116 -17.10 5.37 13.32
N SER A 117 -17.11 4.15 13.85
CA SER A 117 -16.57 3.79 15.17
C SER A 117 -15.04 3.90 15.33
N GLY A 118 -14.33 4.35 14.29
CA GLY A 118 -12.90 4.58 14.35
C GLY A 118 -12.57 6.01 13.99
N ILE A 119 -12.08 6.78 14.96
CA ILE A 119 -10.87 7.61 14.97
C ILE A 119 -10.72 8.16 16.40
N LEU A 120 -9.54 8.02 16.98
CA LEU A 120 -9.07 8.86 18.07
C LEU A 120 -7.79 9.52 17.55
N LEU A 121 -7.88 10.84 17.30
CA LEU A 121 -6.72 11.72 17.23
C LEU A 121 -6.60 12.42 18.59
#